data_AF-A0AAE0ZAE2-F1
#
_entry.id   AF-A0AAE0ZAE2-F1
#
_cell.length_a   1.000
_cell.length_b   1.000
_cell.length_c   1.000
_cell.angle_alpha   90.00
_cell.angle_beta   90.00
_cell.angle_gamma   90.00
#
_symmetry.space_group_name_H-M   'P 1'
#
loop_
_entity.id
_entity.type
_entity.pdbx_description
1 polymer ?
#
loop_
_entity_poly.entity_id
_entity_poly.type
_entity_poly.pdbx_seq_one_letter_code
_entity_poly.pdbx_strand_id
1 'polypeptide(L)'
;MFHFLRASDLNDGKLGVLLFLIVSCRLCFGFCEKQAKDKHEPIGQFGSGFKSGSMRIGKDVLVFTRSGKSASVGFLSQTYLNNTNAKSVLVPILCYSLPGHIF
;
A
#
# COMPACT_ATOMS: atom_id res chain seq x y z
N MET A 1 13.08 -4.52 15.36
CA MET A 1 13.31 -5.25 14.08
C MET A 1 12.01 -5.97 13.74
N PHE A 2 11.19 -5.40 12.86
CA PHE A 2 9.93 -6.03 12.47
C PHE A 2 10.22 -7.05 11.37
N HIS A 3 9.97 -8.32 11.66
CA HIS A 3 10.15 -9.41 10.72
C HIS A 3 8.94 -9.40 9.76
N PHE A 4 9.14 -8.98 8.52
CA PHE A 4 8.06 -8.91 7.54
C PHE A 4 7.93 -10.23 6.76
N LEU A 5 6.70 -10.78 6.72
CA LEU A 5 6.36 -11.95 5.91
C LEU A 5 6.42 -11.58 4.43
N ARG A 6 7.22 -12.33 3.64
CA ARG A 6 7.21 -12.20 2.19
C ARG A 6 5.82 -12.55 1.65
N ALA A 7 5.40 -11.83 0.61
CA ALA A 7 4.16 -12.10 -0.12
C ALA A 7 4.01 -13.55 -0.63
N SER A 8 5.14 -14.27 -0.80
CA SER A 8 5.20 -15.65 -1.25
C SER A 8 4.83 -16.70 -0.18
N ASP A 9 4.78 -16.34 1.10
CA ASP A 9 4.55 -17.28 2.22
C ASP A 9 3.10 -17.31 2.73
N LEU A 10 2.11 -16.97 1.88
CA LEU A 10 0.80 -16.54 2.37
C LEU A 10 -0.41 -17.33 1.82
N ASN A 11 -1.10 -18.02 2.73
CA ASN A 11 -2.41 -18.66 2.49
C ASN A 11 -3.59 -17.65 2.54
N ASP A 12 -4.74 -18.03 1.99
CA ASP A 12 -5.93 -17.19 1.75
C ASP A 12 -6.38 -16.30 2.93
N GLY A 13 -6.33 -16.81 4.16
CA GLY A 13 -6.70 -16.04 5.37
C GLY A 13 -5.73 -14.91 5.74
N LYS A 14 -4.50 -14.94 5.23
CA LYS A 14 -3.47 -13.91 5.45
C LYS A 14 -3.40 -12.90 4.29
N LEU A 15 -4.09 -13.11 3.16
CA LEU A 15 -4.09 -12.20 2.00
C LEU A 15 -4.51 -10.76 2.37
N GLY A 16 -5.43 -10.61 3.32
CA GLY A 16 -5.83 -9.29 3.84
C GLY A 16 -4.67 -8.56 4.54
N VAL A 17 -3.83 -9.29 5.29
CA VAL A 17 -2.65 -8.74 5.98
C VAL A 17 -1.56 -8.34 4.97
N LEU A 18 -1.41 -9.10 3.89
CA LEU A 18 -0.49 -8.74 2.81
C LEU A 18 -0.98 -7.53 2.02
N LEU A 19 -2.28 -7.41 1.76
CA LEU A 19 -2.81 -6.25 1.06
C LEU A 19 -2.66 -4.97 1.90
N PHE A 20 -2.92 -5.07 3.21
CA PHE A 20 -2.60 -4.03 4.19
C PHE A 20 -1.13 -3.63 4.12
N LEU A 21 -0.23 -4.62 4.15
CA LEU A 21 1.20 -4.37 4.05
C LEU A 21 1.55 -3.63 2.76
N ILE A 22 1.05 -4.12 1.64
CA ILE A 22 1.36 -3.59 0.31
C ILE A 22 0.93 -2.11 0.22
N VAL A 23 -0.24 -1.76 0.72
CA VAL A 23 -0.72 -0.37 0.78
C VAL A 23 0.16 0.45 1.71
N SER A 24 0.46 -0.06 2.91
CA SER A 24 1.35 0.60 3.86
C SER A 24 2.73 0.87 3.26
N CYS A 25 3.34 -0.12 2.61
CA CYS A 25 4.64 -0.03 1.95
C CYS A 25 4.69 1.02 0.84
N ARG A 26 3.60 1.21 0.11
CA ARG A 26 3.50 2.22 -0.96
C ARG A 26 3.36 3.64 -0.41
N LEU A 27 2.91 3.78 0.84
CA LEU A 27 2.67 5.06 1.51
C LEU A 27 3.82 5.45 2.46
N CYS A 28 4.60 4.46 2.92
CA CYS A 28 5.85 4.62 3.63
C CYS A 28 7.01 5.01 2.68
N PHE A 29 7.95 5.80 3.17
CA PHE A 29 9.14 6.17 2.40
C PHE A 29 10.21 5.06 2.47
N GLY A 30 10.88 4.80 1.34
CA GLY A 30 12.08 3.97 1.29
C GLY A 30 11.81 2.45 1.27
N PHE A 31 10.56 2.02 1.14
CA PHE A 31 10.23 0.61 1.06
C PHE A 31 10.14 0.13 -0.40
N CYS A 32 11.01 -0.79 -0.79
CA CYS A 32 10.93 -1.50 -2.07
C CYS A 32 11.41 -2.94 -1.90
N GLU A 33 10.47 -3.89 -1.99
CA GLU A 33 10.75 -5.34 -2.03
C GLU A 33 10.70 -5.90 -3.46
N LYS A 34 10.92 -5.05 -4.47
CA LYS A 34 10.96 -5.52 -5.85
C LYS A 34 12.29 -6.24 -6.07
N GLN A 35 12.23 -7.56 -6.19
CA GLN A 35 13.37 -8.39 -6.59
C GLN A 35 13.27 -8.66 -8.09
N ALA A 36 14.42 -8.70 -8.76
CA ALA A 36 14.52 -9.20 -10.12
C ALA A 36 13.98 -10.64 -10.15
N LYS A 37 12.99 -10.88 -11.00
CA LYS A 37 12.55 -12.23 -11.34
C LYS A 37 12.94 -12.50 -12.79
N ASP A 38 13.70 -13.55 -13.00
CA ASP A 38 14.22 -13.98 -14.29
C ASP A 38 14.95 -12.84 -15.03
N LYS A 39 14.42 -12.42 -16.19
CA LYS A 39 14.99 -11.34 -17.04
C LYS A 39 14.32 -9.98 -16.81
N HIS A 40 13.41 -9.86 -15.85
CA HIS A 40 12.64 -8.64 -15.64
C HIS A 40 13.14 -7.87 -14.43
N GLU A 41 13.99 -6.87 -14.71
CA GLU A 41 14.51 -5.94 -13.71
C GLU A 41 13.43 -4.91 -13.30
N PRO A 42 13.19 -4.72 -12.00
CA PRO A 42 12.22 -3.75 -11.54
C PRO A 42 12.74 -2.31 -11.67
N ILE A 43 11.99 -1.47 -12.38
CA ILE A 43 12.30 -0.04 -12.58
C ILE A 43 12.33 0.73 -11.24
N GLY A 44 11.49 0.35 -10.27
CA GLY A 44 11.37 1.06 -8.99
C GLY A 44 12.32 0.49 -7.94
N GLN A 45 13.38 1.24 -7.63
CA GLN A 45 14.42 0.82 -6.66
C GLN A 45 14.34 1.58 -5.31
N PHE A 46 13.82 2.81 -5.32
CA PHE A 46 13.93 3.73 -4.17
C PHE A 46 12.72 3.76 -3.23
N GLY A 47 11.60 3.12 -3.59
CA GLY A 47 10.41 3.12 -2.73
C GLY A 47 9.77 4.50 -2.48
N SER A 48 10.06 5.49 -3.33
CA SER A 48 9.59 6.89 -3.17
C SER A 48 8.74 7.39 -4.34
N GLY A 49 8.83 6.75 -5.52
CA GLY A 49 8.25 7.25 -6.76
C GLY A 49 6.72 7.40 -6.75
N PHE A 50 6.02 6.51 -6.04
CA PHE A 50 4.56 6.64 -5.88
C PHE A 50 4.21 7.92 -5.11
N LYS A 51 4.90 8.18 -4.00
CA LYS A 51 4.61 9.32 -3.12
C LYS A 51 5.00 10.65 -3.75
N SER A 52 6.20 10.74 -4.33
CA SER A 52 6.65 11.96 -5.00
C SER A 52 5.83 12.26 -6.26
N GLY A 53 5.52 11.26 -7.07
CA GLY A 53 4.71 11.42 -8.29
C GLY A 53 3.27 11.80 -7.97
N SER A 54 2.63 11.08 -7.05
CA SER A 54 1.23 11.34 -6.71
C SER A 54 1.02 12.69 -6.02
N MET A 55 1.92 13.08 -5.09
CA MET A 55 1.88 14.39 -4.43
C MET A 55 2.26 15.57 -5.34
N ARG A 56 2.95 15.30 -6.46
CA ARG A 56 3.24 16.32 -7.49
C ARG A 56 2.03 16.61 -8.36
N ILE A 57 1.21 15.58 -8.65
CA ILE A 57 0.04 15.69 -9.51
C ILE A 57 -1.17 16.21 -8.72
N GLY A 58 -1.35 15.78 -7.47
CA GLY A 58 -2.47 16.18 -6.64
C GLY A 58 -2.12 16.24 -5.15
N LYS A 59 -2.90 17.01 -4.39
CA LYS A 59 -2.71 17.14 -2.93
C LYS A 59 -3.21 15.92 -2.16
N ASP A 60 -4.17 15.20 -2.74
CA ASP A 60 -4.91 14.11 -2.10
C ASP A 60 -5.00 12.90 -3.02
N VAL A 61 -4.74 11.71 -2.46
CA VAL A 61 -4.62 10.45 -3.20
C VAL A 61 -5.31 9.33 -2.43
N LEU A 62 -6.18 8.61 -3.12
CA LEU A 62 -6.79 7.37 -2.66
C LEU A 62 -6.21 6.20 -3.43
N VAL A 63 -5.75 5.19 -2.71
CA VAL A 63 -5.18 3.97 -3.28
C VAL A 63 -6.08 2.81 -2.97
N PHE A 64 -6.77 2.31 -3.98
CA PHE A 64 -7.55 1.08 -3.89
C PHE A 64 -6.69 -0.09 -4.34
N THR A 65 -6.69 -1.14 -3.55
CA THR A 65 -6.04 -2.41 -3.91
C THR A 65 -6.99 -3.55 -3.59
N ARG A 66 -6.91 -4.62 -4.39
CA ARG A 66 -7.71 -5.83 -4.19
C ARG A 66 -6.82 -7.03 -4.47
N SER A 67 -6.91 -8.04 -3.61
CA SER A 67 -6.29 -9.34 -3.79
C SER A 67 -7.31 -10.42 -3.42
N GLY A 68 -7.82 -11.12 -4.43
CA GLY A 68 -8.86 -12.14 -4.25
C GLY A 68 -10.12 -11.58 -3.57
N LYS A 69 -10.42 -12.13 -2.39
CA LYS A 69 -11.54 -11.75 -1.52
C LYS A 69 -11.20 -10.64 -0.51
N SER A 70 -10.00 -10.06 -0.58
CA SER A 70 -9.58 -8.97 0.30
C SER A 70 -9.40 -7.69 -0.50
N ALA A 71 -9.85 -6.56 0.05
CA ALA A 71 -9.68 -5.24 -0.51
C ALA A 71 -9.17 -4.27 0.55
N SER A 72 -8.36 -3.31 0.14
CA SER A 72 -7.78 -2.30 1.02
C SER A 72 -7.78 -0.94 0.35
N VAL A 73 -8.02 0.10 1.14
CA VAL A 73 -8.00 1.50 0.74
C VAL A 73 -6.99 2.23 1.61
N GLY A 74 -6.01 2.87 0.98
CA GLY A 74 -5.09 3.80 1.65
C GLY A 74 -5.40 5.23 1.26
N PHE A 75 -5.40 6.14 2.22
CA PHE A 75 -5.61 7.56 1.97
C PHE A 75 -4.37 8.38 2.34
N LEU A 76 -3.81 9.07 1.36
CA LEU A 76 -2.70 10.00 1.55
C LEU A 76 -3.15 11.38 1.09
N SER A 77 -3.37 12.28 2.05
CA SER A 77 -3.94 13.59 1.79
C SER A 77 -3.24 14.67 2.59
N GLN A 78 -2.73 15.67 1.89
CA GLN A 78 -2.18 16.87 2.53
C GLN A 78 -3.31 17.72 3.11
N THR A 79 -4.45 17.78 2.45
CA THR A 79 -5.63 18.54 2.92
C THR A 79 -6.11 17.99 4.27
N TYR A 80 -6.18 16.67 4.42
CA TYR A 80 -6.56 16.01 5.66
C TYR A 80 -5.57 16.28 6.80
N LEU A 81 -4.26 16.18 6.53
CA LEU A 81 -3.23 16.44 7.53
C LEU A 81 -3.23 17.91 7.99
N ASN A 82 -3.45 18.83 7.06
CA ASN A 82 -3.56 20.25 7.37
C ASN A 82 -4.80 20.56 8.21
N ASN A 83 -5.95 19.98 7.86
CA ASN A 83 -7.19 20.20 8.60
C ASN A 83 -7.15 19.60 10.02
N THR A 84 -6.46 18.47 10.21
CA THR A 84 -6.30 17.83 11.52
C THR A 84 -5.14 18.39 12.35
N ASN A 85 -4.38 19.37 11.82
CA ASN A 85 -3.15 19.90 12.42
C ASN A 85 -2.17 18.79 12.86
N ALA A 86 -2.10 17.72 12.07
CA ALA A 86 -1.26 16.58 12.40
C ALA A 86 0.23 16.95 12.22
N LYS A 87 1.02 16.79 13.29
CA LYS A 87 2.49 17.01 13.26
C LYS A 87 3.25 15.86 12.59
N SER A 88 2.59 14.75 12.31
CA SER A 88 3.14 13.56 11.68
C SER A 88 2.25 13.10 10.53
N VAL A 89 2.85 12.41 9.55
CA VAL A 89 2.13 11.89 8.39
C VAL A 89 1.26 10.70 8.83
N LEU A 90 -0.01 10.97 9.08
CA LEU A 90 -1.04 9.95 9.31
C LEU A 90 -1.62 9.47 7.98
N VAL A 91 -1.69 8.15 7.84
CA VAL A 91 -2.20 7.50 6.63
C VAL A 91 -3.30 6.52 7.06
N PRO A 92 -4.58 6.90 6.94
CA PRO A 92 -5.67 5.98 7.17
C PRO A 92 -5.61 4.83 6.17
N ILE A 93 -5.67 3.60 6.68
CA ILE A 93 -5.75 2.39 5.87
C ILE A 93 -6.96 1.60 6.34
N LEU A 94 -7.87 1.33 5.41
CA LEU A 94 -9.06 0.52 5.65
C LEU A 94 -8.92 -0.79 4.89
N CYS A 95 -9.16 -1.93 5.56
CA CYS A 95 -9.12 -3.25 4.95
C CYS A 95 -10.46 -3.95 5.18
N TYR A 96 -10.99 -4.59 4.15
CA TYR A 96 -12.26 -5.30 4.22
C TYR A 96 -12.24 -6.56 3.35
N SER A 97 -13.03 -7.54 3.74
CA SER A 97 -13.25 -8.75 2.97
C SER A 97 -14.47 -8.56 2.08
N LEU A 98 -14.31 -8.92 0.81
CA LEU A 98 -15.39 -8.98 -0.16
C LEU A 98 -16.15 -10.31 0.03
N PRO A 99 -17.49 -10.28 0.08
CA PRO A 99 -18.27 -11.51 -0.02
C PRO A 99 -17.91 -12.21 -1.34
N GLY A 100 -17.63 -13.51 -1.27
CA GLY A 100 -17.30 -14.31 -2.45
C GLY A 100 -18.46 -14.30 -3.45
N HIS A 101 -18.14 -14.41 -4.75
CA HIS A 101 -19.11 -14.48 -5.85
C HIS A 101 -20.25 -15.47 -5.49
N ILE A 102 -21.46 -14.94 -5.28
CA ILE A 102 -22.70 -15.71 -5.13
C ILE A 102 -23.40 -15.67 -6.49
N PHE A 103 -22.78 -16.19 -7.54
CA PHE A 103 -23.43 -16.55 -8.82
C PHE A 103 -22.59 -17.63 -9.48
#